data_AF-A0A4Q0QGX4-F1
#
_entry.id   AF-A0A4Q0QGX4-F1
#
_cell.length_a   1.000
_cell.length_b   1.000
_cell.length_c   1.000
_cell.angle_alpha   90.00
_cell.angle_beta   90.00
_cell.angle_gamma   90.00
#
_symmetry.space_group_name_H-M   'P 1'
#
loop_
_entity.id
_entity.type
_entity.pdbx_description
1 polymer ?
#
loop_
_entity_poly.entity_id
_entity_poly.type
_entity_poly.pdbx_seq_one_letter_code
_entity_poly.pdbx_strand_id
1 'polypeptide(L)'
;MLQSISKSMALRNPVPFVLYWGKGPRSNIDKPDFECLNYLAAFTRRINKTYAPGAALRLIFTDTHAELNGHSSQNIRQYFDEVADGARERGFESCWLGDLTKAAEADNTSPSIDEIVPEPTFQRLLASAMKWYRGNGSCEEGALEYYRMNMVEKRAVERAFPDSIFITFNGSEFRGLFPQSLPIFYMYSLRKGISIKPWFLFPDAAACEQRAS
;
A
#
# COMPACT_ATOMS: atom_id res chain seq x y z
N MET A 1 -0.24 -5.19 -18.16
CA MET A 1 0.72 -4.07 -17.97
C MET A 1 0.97 -3.37 -19.28
N LEU A 2 1.50 -4.06 -20.30
CA LEU A 2 1.74 -3.47 -21.63
C LEU A 2 0.50 -2.80 -22.22
N GLN A 3 -0.68 -3.42 -22.09
CA GLN A 3 -1.93 -2.81 -22.54
C GLN A 3 -2.22 -1.45 -21.88
N SER A 4 -2.08 -1.33 -20.55
CA SER A 4 -2.26 -0.07 -19.81
C SER A 4 -1.24 1.00 -20.23
N ILE A 5 0.01 0.60 -20.44
CA ILE A 5 1.07 1.49 -20.94
C ILE A 5 0.75 1.95 -22.36
N SER A 6 0.44 1.03 -23.28
CA SER A 6 0.10 1.33 -24.67
C SER A 6 -1.12 2.24 -24.77
N LYS A 7 -2.14 2.03 -23.94
CA LYS A 7 -3.32 2.91 -23.85
C LYS A 7 -2.92 4.32 -23.43
N SER A 8 -2.11 4.44 -22.38
CA SER A 8 -1.61 5.75 -21.89
C SER A 8 -0.79 6.46 -22.97
N MET A 9 0.08 5.74 -23.66
CA MET A 9 0.91 6.25 -24.76
C MET A 9 0.08 6.69 -25.97
N ALA A 10 -0.91 5.89 -26.37
CA ALA A 10 -1.82 6.24 -27.47
C ALA A 10 -2.60 7.52 -27.17
N LEU A 11 -3.00 7.73 -25.91
CA LEU A 11 -3.69 8.93 -25.44
C LEU A 11 -2.76 10.09 -25.09
N ARG A 12 -1.43 9.90 -25.17
CA ARG A 12 -0.41 10.87 -24.71
C ARG A 12 -0.60 11.32 -23.25
N ASN A 13 -1.14 10.44 -22.41
CA ASN A 13 -1.32 10.69 -20.99
C ASN A 13 -0.13 10.15 -20.20
N PRO A 14 0.17 10.69 -19.00
CA PRO A 14 1.11 10.06 -18.08
C PRO A 14 0.70 8.61 -17.80
N VAL A 15 1.66 7.70 -17.66
CA VAL A 15 1.36 6.32 -17.25
C VAL A 15 0.91 6.33 -15.78
N PRO A 16 -0.32 5.90 -15.47
CA PRO A 16 -0.85 5.98 -14.11
C PRO A 16 -0.40 4.81 -13.24
N PHE A 17 0.07 5.13 -12.04
CA PHE A 17 0.49 4.18 -11.01
C PHE A 17 -0.22 4.45 -9.70
N VAL A 18 -0.58 3.39 -8.99
CA VAL A 18 -1.15 3.46 -7.63
C VAL A 18 -0.38 2.55 -6.68
N LEU A 19 -0.23 2.98 -5.43
CA LEU A 19 0.50 2.23 -4.41
C LEU A 19 -0.19 2.34 -3.04
N TYR A 20 -0.37 1.22 -2.36
CA TYR A 20 -0.79 1.22 -0.95
C TYR A 20 0.33 1.69 -0.04
N TRP A 21 0.07 2.78 0.69
CA TRP A 21 0.94 3.30 1.72
C TRP A 21 0.31 3.03 3.09
N GLY A 22 0.93 2.11 3.84
CA GLY A 22 0.44 1.72 5.15
C GLY A 22 1.16 2.44 6.27
N LYS A 23 0.54 2.45 7.44
CA LYS A 23 1.09 3.03 8.65
C LYS A 23 1.72 1.96 9.54
N GLY A 24 2.91 2.27 10.06
CA GLY A 24 3.61 1.44 11.05
C GLY A 24 3.44 2.01 12.46
N PRO A 25 4.25 1.53 13.44
CA PRO A 25 4.12 1.95 14.84
C PRO A 25 4.48 3.42 15.09
N ARG A 26 5.22 4.06 14.18
CA ARG A 26 5.64 5.46 14.34
C ARG A 26 4.48 6.42 14.17
N SER A 27 4.44 7.46 15.00
CA SER A 27 3.43 8.53 14.94
C SER A 27 3.71 9.56 13.84
N ASN A 28 4.98 9.77 13.51
CA ASN A 28 5.44 10.76 12.55
C ASN A 28 6.25 10.07 11.44
N ILE A 29 6.36 10.72 10.30
CA ILE A 29 7.28 10.26 9.25
C ILE A 29 8.74 10.44 9.70
N ASP A 30 9.61 9.59 9.19
CA ASP A 30 11.03 9.62 9.49
C ASP A 30 11.86 9.32 8.22
N LYS A 31 13.18 9.28 8.35
CA LYS A 31 14.13 9.01 7.27
C LYS A 31 13.72 7.87 6.33
N PRO A 32 13.23 6.70 6.80
CA PRO A 32 12.80 5.62 5.89
C PRO A 32 11.62 5.99 4.98
N ASP A 33 10.70 6.82 5.47
CA ASP A 33 9.56 7.34 4.70
C ASP A 33 10.07 8.25 3.57
N PHE A 34 10.93 9.22 3.91
CA PHE A 34 11.54 10.13 2.93
C PHE A 34 12.41 9.40 1.90
N GLU A 35 13.19 8.41 2.32
CA GLU A 35 13.98 7.57 1.42
C GLU A 35 13.10 6.83 0.41
N CYS A 36 11.96 6.28 0.86
CA CYS A 36 11.03 5.61 -0.03
C CYS A 36 10.35 6.60 -1.01
N LEU A 37 9.91 7.77 -0.52
CA LEU A 37 9.35 8.81 -1.39
C LEU A 37 10.38 9.29 -2.44
N ASN A 38 11.64 9.45 -2.05
CA ASN A 38 12.73 9.81 -2.96
C ASN A 38 13.00 8.71 -3.99
N TYR A 39 12.92 7.44 -3.59
CA TYR A 39 13.06 6.31 -4.50
C TYR A 39 11.94 6.26 -5.54
N LEU A 40 10.68 6.46 -5.11
CA LEU A 40 9.53 6.56 -6.01
C LEU A 40 9.69 7.75 -6.97
N ALA A 41 10.24 8.87 -6.51
CA ALA A 41 10.49 10.04 -7.35
C ALA A 41 11.60 9.79 -8.37
N ALA A 42 12.63 9.03 -8.00
CA ALA A 42 13.66 8.59 -8.94
C ALA A 42 13.07 7.64 -9.99
N PHE A 43 12.12 6.78 -9.61
CA PHE A 43 11.40 5.92 -10.53
C PHE A 43 10.59 6.72 -11.55
N THR A 44 9.74 7.66 -11.14
CA THR A 44 8.94 8.48 -12.07
C THR A 44 9.83 9.35 -12.96
N ARG A 45 10.91 9.94 -12.42
CA ARG A 45 11.89 10.70 -13.23
C ARG A 45 12.51 9.89 -14.35
N ARG A 46 12.78 8.59 -14.15
CA ARG A 46 13.31 7.74 -15.22
C ARG A 46 12.31 7.56 -16.37
N ILE A 47 11.01 7.45 -16.06
CA ILE A 47 9.96 7.36 -17.08
C ILE A 47 9.86 8.68 -17.84
N ASN A 48 9.84 9.81 -17.13
CA ASN A 48 9.72 11.15 -17.72
C ASN A 48 10.87 11.48 -18.69
N LYS A 49 12.05 10.89 -18.50
CA LYS A 49 13.19 11.04 -19.43
C LYS A 49 12.99 10.36 -20.77
N THR A 50 12.16 9.31 -20.83
CA THR A 50 11.96 8.50 -22.05
C THR A 50 10.58 8.73 -22.68
N TYR A 51 9.61 9.14 -21.88
CA TYR A 51 8.23 9.39 -22.31
C TYR A 51 7.79 10.76 -21.81
N ALA A 52 7.59 11.71 -22.73
CA ALA A 52 7.38 13.12 -22.39
C ALA A 52 6.17 13.39 -21.47
N PRO A 53 5.00 12.75 -21.63
CA PRO A 53 3.91 12.84 -20.65
C PRO A 53 4.23 12.24 -19.28
N GLY A 54 5.22 11.35 -19.21
CA GLY A 54 5.78 10.86 -17.95
C GLY A 54 4.92 9.82 -17.24
N ALA A 55 5.03 9.80 -15.91
CA ALA A 55 4.27 8.94 -15.02
C ALA A 55 3.53 9.76 -13.96
N ALA A 56 2.28 9.37 -13.67
CA ALA A 56 1.51 9.90 -12.56
C ALA A 56 1.45 8.84 -11.45
N LEU A 57 1.91 9.18 -10.24
CA LEU A 57 1.90 8.28 -9.10
C LEU A 57 0.93 8.80 -8.04
N ARG A 58 0.05 7.92 -7.57
CA ARG A 58 -0.87 8.18 -6.46
C ARG A 58 -0.64 7.21 -5.31
N LEU A 59 -0.52 7.77 -4.11
CA LEU A 59 -0.49 6.99 -2.87
C LEU A 59 -1.91 6.78 -2.35
N ILE A 60 -2.21 5.56 -1.94
CA ILE A 60 -3.49 5.20 -1.31
C ILE A 60 -3.18 4.88 0.15
N PHE A 61 -3.60 5.76 1.05
CA PHE A 61 -3.38 5.59 2.49
C PHE A 61 -4.32 4.54 3.03
N THR A 62 -3.77 3.48 3.62
CA THR A 62 -4.55 2.36 4.16
C THR A 62 -4.98 2.66 5.60
N ASP A 63 -5.81 3.69 5.76
CA ASP A 63 -6.35 4.17 7.03
C ASP A 63 -7.20 3.13 7.74
N THR A 64 -8.08 2.46 7.01
CA THR A 64 -8.87 1.32 7.47
C THR A 64 -8.01 0.20 8.07
N HIS A 65 -6.85 -0.10 7.47
CA HIS A 65 -5.89 -1.07 7.99
C HIS A 65 -5.24 -0.60 9.28
N ALA A 66 -4.93 0.70 9.36
CA ALA A 66 -4.33 1.28 10.55
C ALA A 66 -5.34 1.32 11.72
N GLU A 67 -6.61 1.63 11.45
CA GLU A 67 -7.69 1.57 12.44
C GLU A 67 -7.87 0.14 12.96
N LEU A 68 -7.93 -0.87 12.06
CA LEU A 68 -8.01 -2.28 12.46
C LEU A 68 -6.83 -2.70 13.34
N ASN A 69 -5.64 -2.19 13.07
CA ASN A 69 -4.45 -2.46 13.88
C ASN A 69 -4.42 -1.70 15.22
N GLY A 70 -5.45 -0.90 15.55
CA GLY A 70 -5.60 -0.22 16.84
C GLY A 70 -4.95 1.17 16.89
N HIS A 71 -4.58 1.77 15.76
CA HIS A 71 -4.11 3.16 15.75
C HIS A 71 -5.27 4.14 15.93
N SER A 72 -5.07 5.19 16.72
CA SER A 72 -6.09 6.22 16.90
C SER A 72 -6.25 7.08 15.63
N SER A 73 -7.46 7.55 15.35
CA SER A 73 -7.73 8.37 14.17
C SER A 73 -6.87 9.65 14.10
N GLN A 74 -6.54 10.24 15.26
CA GLN A 74 -5.62 11.38 15.32
C GLN A 74 -4.21 11.01 14.83
N ASN A 75 -3.68 9.87 15.29
CA ASN A 75 -2.35 9.40 14.93
C ASN A 75 -2.26 8.93 13.46
N ILE A 76 -3.35 8.37 12.95
CA ILE A 76 -3.51 8.00 11.53
C ILE A 76 -3.47 9.26 10.66
N ARG A 77 -4.30 10.26 10.99
CA ARG A 77 -4.36 11.53 10.26
C ARG A 77 -3.02 12.23 10.23
N GLN A 78 -2.43 12.44 11.41
CA GLN A 78 -1.13 13.11 11.52
C GLN A 78 -0.06 12.43 10.63
N TYR A 79 0.10 11.11 10.75
CA TYR A 79 1.11 10.39 9.98
C TYR A 79 0.87 10.50 8.46
N PHE A 80 -0.36 10.28 8.00
CA PHE A 80 -0.64 10.31 6.57
C PHE A 80 -0.67 11.72 5.98
N ASP A 81 -1.02 12.75 6.75
CA ASP A 81 -0.92 14.15 6.33
C ASP A 81 0.54 14.53 6.08
N GLU A 82 1.45 14.13 6.98
CA GLU A 82 2.90 14.32 6.80
C GLU A 82 3.43 13.56 5.56
N VAL A 83 2.98 12.31 5.33
CA VAL A 83 3.32 11.58 4.11
C VAL A 83 2.76 12.28 2.87
N ALA A 84 1.53 12.80 2.92
CA ALA A 84 0.88 13.48 1.82
C ALA A 84 1.62 14.76 1.41
N ASP A 85 2.09 15.54 2.38
CA ASP A 85 2.91 16.72 2.13
C ASP A 85 4.24 16.33 1.46
N GLY A 86 4.94 15.33 2.00
CA GLY A 86 6.16 14.81 1.38
C GLY A 86 5.95 14.23 -0.03
N ALA A 87 4.79 13.61 -0.28
CA ALA A 87 4.41 13.09 -1.59
C ALA A 87 4.12 14.24 -2.58
N ARG A 88 3.42 15.29 -2.14
CA ARG A 88 3.07 16.47 -2.95
C ARG A 88 4.31 17.24 -3.43
N GLU A 89 5.32 17.40 -2.56
CA GLU A 89 6.62 17.99 -2.94
C GLU A 89 7.30 17.27 -4.11
N ARG A 90 6.98 15.98 -4.31
CA ARG A 90 7.55 15.13 -5.37
C ARG A 90 6.62 14.98 -6.57
N GLY A 91 5.51 15.70 -6.60
CA GLY A 91 4.50 15.67 -7.66
C GLY A 91 3.61 14.43 -7.61
N PHE A 92 3.45 13.80 -6.45
CA PHE A 92 2.52 12.70 -6.27
C PHE A 92 1.18 13.20 -5.75
N GLU A 93 0.14 12.48 -6.11
CA GLU A 93 -1.18 12.64 -5.52
C GLU A 93 -1.37 11.63 -4.39
N SER A 94 -2.37 11.86 -3.55
CA SER A 94 -2.75 10.89 -2.51
C SER A 94 -4.26 10.87 -2.29
N CYS A 95 -4.74 9.76 -1.71
CA CYS A 95 -6.13 9.57 -1.32
C CYS A 95 -6.24 8.56 -0.17
N TRP A 96 -7.38 8.54 0.49
CA TRP A 96 -7.69 7.64 1.61
C TRP A 96 -8.40 6.39 1.10
N LEU A 97 -7.99 5.22 1.57
CA LEU A 97 -8.62 3.96 1.18
C LEU A 97 -10.07 3.89 1.68
N GLY A 98 -10.32 4.35 2.90
CA GLY A 98 -11.66 4.45 3.47
C GLY A 98 -12.63 5.27 2.62
N ASP A 99 -12.16 6.36 1.99
CA ASP A 99 -12.99 7.18 1.12
C ASP A 99 -13.34 6.46 -0.20
N LEU A 100 -12.40 5.71 -0.77
CA LEU A 100 -12.66 4.89 -1.96
C LEU A 100 -13.68 3.79 -1.68
N THR A 101 -13.57 3.15 -0.52
CA THR A 101 -14.49 2.09 -0.09
C THR A 101 -15.90 2.65 0.10
N LYS A 102 -16.05 3.77 0.82
CA LYS A 102 -17.36 4.44 1.00
C LYS A 102 -17.98 4.86 -0.33
N ALA A 103 -17.18 5.39 -1.26
CA ALA A 103 -17.66 5.75 -2.59
C ALA A 103 -18.17 4.53 -3.37
N ALA A 104 -17.46 3.40 -3.29
CA ALA A 104 -17.89 2.16 -3.96
C ALA A 104 -19.15 1.52 -3.33
N GLU A 105 -19.34 1.67 -2.01
CA GLU A 105 -20.53 1.22 -1.29
C GLU A 105 -21.78 2.05 -1.64
N ALA A 106 -21.63 3.38 -1.72
CA ALA A 106 -22.72 4.28 -2.10
C ALA A 106 -23.31 3.95 -3.49
N ASP A 107 -22.49 3.36 -4.36
CA ASP A 107 -22.90 2.90 -5.68
C ASP A 107 -23.65 1.55 -5.67
N ASN A 108 -24.01 1.00 -4.50
CA ASN A 108 -24.78 -0.24 -4.26
C ASN A 108 -24.23 -1.51 -4.96
N THR A 109 -22.93 -1.53 -5.23
CA THR A 109 -22.27 -2.62 -5.96
C THR A 109 -21.56 -3.64 -5.08
N SER A 110 -21.65 -3.54 -3.75
CA SER A 110 -20.92 -4.42 -2.84
C SER A 110 -21.48 -5.85 -2.88
N PRO A 111 -20.75 -6.84 -3.43
CA PRO A 111 -21.16 -8.23 -3.37
C PRO A 111 -20.96 -8.75 -1.94
N SER A 112 -21.78 -9.73 -1.51
CA SER A 112 -21.52 -10.52 -0.30
C SER A 112 -20.10 -11.09 -0.36
N ILE A 113 -19.33 -10.94 0.73
CA ILE A 113 -18.01 -11.55 0.85
C ILE A 113 -18.16 -12.86 1.61
N ASP A 114 -18.53 -13.90 0.87
CA ASP A 114 -18.41 -15.29 1.32
C ASP A 114 -17.14 -15.95 0.75
N GLU A 115 -16.05 -15.17 0.63
CA GLU A 115 -14.76 -15.72 0.19
C GLU A 115 -14.05 -16.41 1.36
N ILE A 116 -13.85 -17.73 1.24
CA ILE A 116 -13.05 -18.52 2.17
C ILE A 116 -11.60 -18.04 2.11
N VAL A 117 -11.04 -17.66 3.26
CA VAL A 117 -9.62 -17.27 3.36
C VAL A 117 -8.75 -18.48 3.01
N PRO A 118 -7.91 -18.43 1.97
CA PRO A 118 -7.00 -19.53 1.68
C PRO A 118 -6.01 -19.74 2.83
N GLU A 119 -5.83 -20.97 3.28
CA GLU A 119 -4.98 -21.31 4.43
C GLU A 119 -3.56 -20.68 4.35
N PRO A 120 -2.85 -20.72 3.20
CA PRO A 120 -1.53 -20.09 3.10
C PRO A 120 -1.57 -18.56 3.27
N THR A 121 -2.67 -17.91 2.86
CA THR A 121 -2.88 -16.48 3.04
C THR A 121 -3.22 -16.17 4.50
N PHE A 122 -4.08 -16.98 5.12
CA PHE A 122 -4.44 -16.83 6.52
C PHE A 122 -3.21 -16.91 7.44
N GLN A 123 -2.35 -17.91 7.26
CA GLN A 123 -1.13 -18.07 8.07
C GLN A 123 -0.19 -16.85 7.96
N ARG A 124 -0.08 -16.24 6.77
CA ARG A 124 0.73 -15.03 6.57
C ARG A 124 0.12 -13.79 7.22
N LEU A 125 -1.21 -13.66 7.14
CA LEU A 125 -1.93 -12.58 7.79
C LEU A 125 -1.85 -12.72 9.31
N LEU A 126 -2.02 -13.93 9.84
CA LEU A 126 -1.87 -14.23 11.26
C LEU A 126 -0.46 -13.89 11.75
N ALA A 127 0.59 -14.30 11.04
CA ALA A 127 1.97 -13.94 11.37
C ALA A 127 2.22 -12.42 11.35
N SER A 128 1.45 -11.67 10.55
CA SER A 128 1.49 -10.20 10.52
C SER A 128 0.70 -9.60 11.69
N ALA A 129 -0.48 -10.15 11.99
CA ALA A 129 -1.31 -9.74 13.11
C ALA A 129 -0.60 -9.93 14.45
N MET A 130 0.07 -11.06 14.66
CA MET A 130 0.89 -11.31 15.87
C MET A 130 1.96 -10.23 16.12
N LYS A 131 2.42 -9.53 15.07
CA LYS A 131 3.43 -8.47 15.18
C LYS A 131 2.80 -7.08 15.38
N TRP A 132 1.69 -6.82 14.69
CA TRP A 132 1.21 -5.46 14.47
C TRP A 132 -0.20 -5.19 15.00
N TYR A 133 -1.02 -6.21 15.22
CA TYR A 133 -2.40 -6.06 15.67
C TYR A 133 -2.43 -5.63 17.14
N ARG A 134 -3.10 -4.51 17.43
CA ARG A 134 -3.34 -3.98 18.78
C ARG A 134 -4.83 -3.74 19.03
N GLY A 135 -5.71 -4.38 18.26
CA GLY A 135 -7.15 -4.29 18.44
C GLY A 135 -7.67 -5.11 19.64
N ASN A 136 -8.99 -5.06 19.85
CA ASN A 136 -9.64 -5.64 21.03
C ASN A 136 -9.89 -7.17 20.94
N GLY A 137 -9.56 -7.82 19.82
CA GLY A 137 -9.77 -9.25 19.59
C GLY A 137 -8.49 -10.10 19.63
N SER A 138 -8.60 -11.35 19.23
CA SER A 138 -7.47 -12.25 18.96
C SER A 138 -6.73 -11.86 17.67
N CYS A 139 -5.50 -12.34 17.52
CA CYS A 139 -4.73 -12.12 16.28
C CYS A 139 -5.38 -12.83 15.08
N GLU A 140 -6.03 -13.97 15.33
CA GLU A 140 -6.80 -14.75 14.36
C GLU A 140 -8.00 -13.95 13.86
N GLU A 141 -8.80 -13.38 14.77
CA GLU A 141 -9.92 -12.51 14.42
C GLU A 141 -9.45 -11.29 13.63
N GLY A 142 -8.37 -10.64 14.09
CA GLY A 142 -7.75 -9.52 13.37
C GLY A 142 -7.30 -9.90 11.96
N ALA A 143 -6.71 -11.08 11.77
CA ALA A 143 -6.28 -11.57 10.46
C ALA A 143 -7.46 -11.87 9.51
N LEU A 144 -8.54 -12.48 10.04
CA LEU A 144 -9.76 -12.74 9.27
C LEU A 144 -10.44 -11.43 8.86
N GLU A 145 -10.54 -10.48 9.78
CA GLU A 145 -11.15 -9.18 9.51
C GLU A 145 -10.33 -8.38 8.50
N TYR A 146 -9.01 -8.39 8.63
CA TYR A 146 -8.11 -7.79 7.65
C TYR A 146 -8.36 -8.36 6.26
N TYR A 147 -8.49 -9.69 6.14
CA TYR A 147 -8.75 -10.33 4.85
C TYR A 147 -10.07 -9.86 4.23
N ARG A 148 -11.16 -9.91 5.00
CA ARG A 148 -12.51 -9.53 4.53
C ARG A 148 -12.54 -8.07 4.07
N MET A 149 -12.01 -7.17 4.90
CA MET A 149 -11.89 -5.75 4.58
C MET A 149 -11.08 -5.54 3.29
N ASN A 150 -9.93 -6.21 3.16
CA ASN A 150 -9.09 -6.11 1.97
C ASN A 150 -9.79 -6.64 0.70
N MET A 151 -10.75 -7.58 0.81
CA MET A 151 -11.53 -8.04 -0.35
C MET A 151 -12.50 -6.97 -0.87
N VAL A 152 -13.07 -6.15 0.02
CA VAL A 152 -13.86 -4.96 -0.39
C VAL A 152 -12.94 -3.93 -1.04
N GLU A 153 -11.88 -3.57 -0.34
CA GLU A 153 -11.00 -2.46 -0.70
C GLU A 153 -10.31 -2.67 -2.03
N LYS A 154 -9.82 -3.89 -2.32
CA LYS A 154 -9.16 -4.16 -3.60
C LYS A 154 -10.11 -3.88 -4.77
N ARG A 155 -11.42 -4.14 -4.63
CA ARG A 155 -12.44 -3.88 -5.65
C ARG A 155 -12.73 -2.38 -5.78
N ALA A 156 -12.80 -1.66 -4.65
CA ALA A 156 -12.96 -0.20 -4.66
C ALA A 156 -11.79 0.48 -5.40
N VAL A 157 -10.57 -0.01 -5.20
CA VAL A 157 -9.36 0.49 -5.85
C VAL A 157 -9.36 0.19 -7.35
N GLU A 158 -9.77 -1.01 -7.77
CA GLU A 158 -9.93 -1.34 -9.20
C GLU A 158 -10.91 -0.40 -9.90
N ARG A 159 -12.03 -0.09 -9.24
CA ARG A 159 -13.05 0.82 -9.77
C ARG A 159 -12.56 2.26 -9.86
N ALA A 160 -11.86 2.73 -8.84
CA ALA A 160 -11.31 4.08 -8.81
C ALA A 160 -10.18 4.27 -9.82
N PHE A 161 -9.44 3.20 -10.13
CA PHE A 161 -8.19 3.27 -10.89
C PHE A 161 -8.07 2.20 -12.00
N PRO A 162 -9.06 2.05 -12.89
CA PRO A 162 -9.16 0.91 -13.81
C PRO A 162 -8.00 0.83 -14.81
N ASP A 163 -7.37 1.95 -15.13
CA ASP A 163 -6.26 2.03 -16.08
C ASP A 163 -4.87 2.04 -15.43
N SER A 164 -4.80 1.97 -14.09
CA SER A 164 -3.55 2.10 -13.35
C SER A 164 -2.74 0.81 -13.27
N ILE A 165 -1.44 0.98 -13.04
CA ILE A 165 -0.53 -0.10 -12.66
C ILE A 165 -0.37 -0.07 -11.15
N PHE A 166 -0.68 -1.19 -10.49
CA PHE A 166 -0.54 -1.33 -9.05
C PHE A 166 0.93 -1.62 -8.69
N ILE A 167 1.56 -0.75 -7.90
CA ILE A 167 2.92 -0.94 -7.40
C ILE A 167 2.85 -1.57 -6.02
N THR A 168 3.71 -2.57 -5.78
CA THR A 168 3.84 -3.18 -4.45
C THR A 168 5.29 -3.52 -4.13
N PHE A 169 5.66 -3.35 -2.86
CA PHE A 169 6.92 -3.84 -2.28
C PHE A 169 6.78 -5.24 -1.67
N ASN A 170 5.56 -5.76 -1.58
CA ASN A 170 5.31 -7.10 -1.07
C ASN A 170 5.61 -8.14 -2.16
N GLY A 171 5.93 -9.37 -1.74
CA GLY A 171 6.13 -10.48 -2.65
C GLY A 171 4.85 -10.98 -3.31
N SER A 172 5.00 -11.78 -4.37
CA SER A 172 3.89 -12.30 -5.19
C SER A 172 3.00 -13.29 -4.44
N GLU A 173 3.45 -13.85 -3.32
CA GLU A 173 2.62 -14.62 -2.40
C GLU A 173 1.37 -13.89 -1.88
N PHE A 174 1.40 -12.55 -1.86
CA PHE A 174 0.30 -11.71 -1.38
C PHE A 174 -0.63 -11.30 -2.52
N ARG A 175 -0.47 -11.88 -3.73
CA ARG A 175 -1.25 -11.54 -4.93
C ARG A 175 -2.76 -11.54 -4.69
N GLY A 176 -3.26 -12.46 -3.87
CA GLY A 176 -4.69 -12.55 -3.52
C GLY A 176 -5.24 -11.34 -2.78
N LEU A 177 -4.35 -10.56 -2.13
CA LEU A 177 -4.69 -9.33 -1.41
C LEU A 177 -4.61 -8.07 -2.29
N PHE A 178 -4.09 -8.16 -3.50
CA PHE A 178 -3.97 -6.99 -4.39
C PHE A 178 -5.13 -6.94 -5.38
N PRO A 179 -5.41 -5.76 -5.98
CA PRO A 179 -6.28 -5.64 -7.14
C PRO A 179 -6.01 -6.75 -8.18
N GLN A 180 -7.03 -7.55 -8.49
CA GLN A 180 -7.01 -8.66 -9.43
C GLN A 180 -6.99 -8.20 -10.90
N SER A 181 -7.74 -7.15 -11.24
CA SER A 181 -7.83 -6.64 -12.62
C SER A 181 -6.68 -5.71 -13.01
N LEU A 182 -5.97 -5.14 -12.03
CA LEU A 182 -4.83 -4.26 -12.32
C LEU A 182 -3.55 -5.05 -12.57
N PRO A 183 -2.71 -4.64 -13.54
CA PRO A 183 -1.36 -5.15 -13.65
C PRO A 183 -0.50 -4.73 -12.46
N ILE A 184 0.38 -5.64 -12.02
CA ILE A 184 1.23 -5.42 -10.84
C ILE A 184 2.68 -5.18 -11.26
N PHE A 185 3.27 -4.12 -10.74
CA PHE A 185 4.70 -3.85 -10.80
C PHE A 185 5.31 -4.11 -9.42
N TYR A 186 6.02 -5.24 -9.30
CA TYR A 186 6.74 -5.60 -8.07
C TYR A 186 8.04 -4.81 -7.96
N MET A 187 8.13 -3.98 -6.93
CA MET A 187 9.35 -3.25 -6.57
C MET A 187 10.12 -4.00 -5.49
N TYR A 188 11.43 -4.08 -5.65
CA TYR A 188 12.31 -4.54 -4.57
C TYR A 188 12.43 -3.46 -3.50
N SER A 189 12.43 -3.86 -2.23
CA SER A 189 12.68 -2.94 -1.12
C SER A 189 14.12 -2.38 -1.20
N LEU A 190 14.37 -1.28 -0.48
CA LEU A 190 15.67 -0.60 -0.46
C LEU A 190 16.81 -1.47 0.12
N ARG A 191 16.52 -2.63 0.73
CA ARG A 191 17.53 -3.55 1.29
C ARG A 191 17.40 -4.95 0.69
N LYS A 192 18.50 -5.47 0.14
CA LYS A 192 18.58 -6.82 -0.43
C LYS A 192 18.24 -7.86 0.65
N GLY A 193 17.32 -8.78 0.36
CA GLY A 193 16.94 -9.87 1.26
C GLY A 193 15.84 -9.55 2.29
N ILE A 194 15.26 -8.35 2.26
CA ILE A 194 14.21 -7.95 3.21
C ILE A 194 12.91 -7.59 2.46
N SER A 195 11.84 -8.37 2.66
CA SER A 195 10.49 -8.09 2.11
C SER A 195 9.65 -7.17 3.00
N ILE A 196 10.28 -6.46 3.94
CA ILE A 196 9.62 -5.48 4.81
C ILE A 196 9.41 -4.20 3.99
N LYS A 197 8.22 -3.60 4.10
CA LYS A 197 7.92 -2.29 3.50
C LYS A 197 9.04 -1.31 3.85
N PRO A 198 9.63 -0.57 2.90
CA PRO A 198 10.82 0.24 3.16
C PRO A 198 10.67 1.21 4.32
N TRP A 199 9.47 1.76 4.51
CA TRP A 199 9.18 2.68 5.62
C TRP A 199 8.85 1.97 6.93
N PHE A 200 8.77 0.64 7.01
CA PHE A 200 8.65 -0.08 8.29
C PHE A 200 10.01 -0.42 8.89
N LEU A 201 11.11 -0.04 8.23
CA LEU A 201 12.46 -0.21 8.77
C LEU A 201 12.65 0.71 9.99
N PHE A 202 13.18 0.14 11.07
CA PHE A 202 13.67 0.92 12.21
C PHE A 202 15.03 1.55 11.83
N PRO A 203 15.33 2.79 12.24
CA PRO A 203 16.64 3.40 12.02
C PRO A 203 17.81 2.53 12.53
N ASP A 204 17.62 1.79 13.63
CA ASP A 204 18.69 1.05 14.32
C ASP A 204 18.50 -0.48 14.38
N ALA A 205 18.17 -1.12 13.26
CA ALA A 205 18.30 -2.58 13.15
C ALA A 205 19.76 -3.09 13.16
N ALA A 206 20.75 -2.20 13.26
CA ALA A 206 22.17 -2.54 13.34
C ALA A 206 22.68 -2.78 14.77
N ALA A 207 21.89 -2.52 15.81
CA ALA A 207 22.35 -2.61 17.20
C ALA A 207 21.99 -3.91 17.93
N CYS A 208 21.23 -4.83 17.30
CA CYS A 208 20.70 -6.01 18.00
C CYS A 208 21.53 -7.29 17.84
N GLU A 209 22.66 -7.26 17.12
CA GLU A 209 23.55 -8.44 16.93
C GLU A 209 24.68 -8.57 17.97
N GLN A 210 24.73 -7.75 19.03
CA GLN A 210 25.83 -7.82 20.03
C GLN A 210 25.41 -7.94 21.49
N ARG A 211 24.23 -8.47 21.81
CA ARG A 211 23.93 -8.90 23.20
C ARG A 211 23.30 -10.28 23.26
N ALA A 212 24.12 -11.26 22.88
CA ALA A 212 24.06 -12.59 23.44
C ALA A 212 25.49 -12.96 23.86
N SER A 213 25.77 -12.76 25.15
CA SER A 213 26.88 -13.37 25.89
C SER A 213 26.31 -13.82 27.22
#